data_AF-A0A0N4WT90-F1
#
_entry.id   AF-A0A0N4WT90-F1
#
_cell.length_a   1.000
_cell.length_b   1.000
_cell.length_c   1.000
_cell.angle_alpha   90.00
_cell.angle_beta   90.00
_cell.angle_gamma   90.00
#
_symmetry.space_group_name_H-M   'P 1'
#
loop_
_entity.id
_entity.type
_entity.pdbx_description
1 polymer ?
#
loop_
_entity_poly.entity_id
_entity_poly.type
_entity_poly.pdbx_seq_one_letter_code
_entity_poly.pdbx_strand_id
1 'polypeptide(L)'
;MKNYLLRTCNLCTSTSIYFSAYCNTLDHQACDELCKVDNFWYGHCTAWDGKNFSCKCFEYVAPLDGSICTGKHAYCSRKCQETGSEGGFCYPQRDRGMERRRTGCDCFKDVILIKRRQYV
;
A
#
# COMPACT_ATOMS: atom_id res chain seq x y z
N MET A 1 -4.01 -13.11 -6.28
CA MET A 1 -4.77 -12.12 -5.49
C MET A 1 -4.31 -12.26 -4.05
N LYS A 2 -3.84 -11.19 -3.42
CA LYS A 2 -3.47 -11.20 -1.99
C LYS A 2 -4.60 -10.54 -1.23
N ASN A 3 -5.20 -11.26 -0.29
CA ASN A 3 -6.22 -10.72 0.61
C ASN A 3 -5.50 -10.23 1.87
N TYR A 4 -5.49 -8.92 2.09
CA TYR A 4 -4.95 -8.34 3.32
C TYR A 4 -6.05 -8.27 4.37
N LEU A 5 -5.87 -8.99 5.49
CA LEU A 5 -6.76 -8.96 6.65
C LEU A 5 -6.35 -7.81 7.57
N LEU A 6 -7.08 -6.70 7.54
CA LEU A 6 -7.05 -5.74 8.65
C LEU A 6 -7.92 -6.29 9.79
N ARG A 7 -7.27 -6.57 10.92
CA ARG A 7 -7.87 -7.13 12.13
C ARG A 7 -9.13 -6.35 12.56
N THR A 8 -10.16 -7.14 12.85
CA THR A 8 -11.53 -6.80 13.24
C THR A 8 -11.63 -5.90 14.47
N CYS A 9 -12.51 -4.90 14.43
CA CYS A 9 -13.18 -4.40 15.64
C CYS A 9 -14.38 -5.30 15.96
N ASN A 10 -14.44 -5.78 17.20
CA ASN A 10 -15.63 -6.36 17.81
C ASN A 10 -16.60 -5.20 18.15
N LEU A 11 -17.89 -5.47 18.02
CA LEU A 11 -19.04 -4.56 18.17
C LEU A 11 -19.40 -3.72 16.93
N CYS A 12 -20.40 -4.20 16.19
CA CYS A 12 -21.53 -3.36 15.77
C CYS A 12 -22.74 -4.26 15.46
N THR A 13 -23.84 -3.96 16.13
CA THR A 13 -25.15 -4.59 16.05
C THR A 13 -25.81 -4.39 14.67
N SER A 14 -26.66 -5.37 14.32
CA SER A 14 -27.52 -5.50 13.16
C SER A 14 -27.99 -4.23 12.46
N THR A 15 -27.51 -4.02 11.22
CA THR A 15 -28.34 -3.79 10.02
C THR A 15 -27.44 -4.04 8.81
N SER A 16 -27.72 -5.12 8.07
CA SER A 16 -26.99 -5.48 6.86
C SER A 16 -27.41 -4.56 5.72
N ILE A 17 -26.68 -3.46 5.55
CA ILE A 17 -26.74 -2.65 4.33
C ILE A 17 -25.76 -3.29 3.36
N TYR A 18 -26.27 -3.86 2.27
CA TYR A 18 -25.45 -4.28 1.12
C TYR A 18 -24.79 -3.02 0.54
N PHE A 19 -23.57 -2.72 0.99
CA PHE A 19 -22.80 -1.57 0.54
C PHE A 19 -22.15 -1.91 -0.80
N SER A 20 -22.40 -1.07 -1.81
CA SER A 20 -21.96 -1.30 -3.18
C SER A 20 -20.42 -1.39 -3.28
N ALA A 21 -19.97 -2.39 -4.04
CA ALA A 21 -18.61 -2.82 -4.28
C ALA A 21 -17.75 -1.82 -5.09
N TYR A 22 -17.64 -0.57 -4.65
CA TYR A 22 -16.84 0.45 -5.31
C TYR A 22 -15.74 0.96 -4.40
N CYS A 23 -14.50 0.82 -4.86
CA CYS A 23 -13.34 1.40 -4.22
C CYS A 23 -13.30 2.91 -4.45
N ASN A 24 -13.01 3.67 -3.40
CA ASN A 24 -12.74 5.09 -3.51
C ASN A 24 -11.22 5.35 -3.67
N THR A 25 -10.83 6.60 -3.89
CA THR A 25 -9.42 6.99 -4.08
C THR A 25 -8.52 6.60 -2.90
N LEU A 26 -9.02 6.69 -1.66
CA LEU A 26 -8.25 6.29 -0.47
C LEU A 26 -8.05 4.78 -0.42
N ASP A 27 -9.04 3.99 -0.82
CA ASP A 27 -8.92 2.52 -0.87
C ASP A 27 -7.88 2.10 -1.92
N HIS A 28 -7.86 2.77 -3.08
CA HIS A 28 -6.83 2.54 -4.09
C HIS A 28 -5.45 2.91 -3.58
N GLN A 29 -5.31 4.03 -2.86
CA GLN A 29 -4.04 4.46 -2.29
C GLN A 29 -3.55 3.48 -1.20
N ALA A 30 -4.43 3.05 -0.29
CA ALA A 30 -4.08 2.07 0.73
C ALA A 30 -3.65 0.74 0.10
N CYS A 31 -4.36 0.27 -0.93
CA CYS A 31 -3.95 -0.91 -1.70
C CYS A 31 -2.60 -0.73 -2.37
N ASP A 32 -2.35 0.44 -2.96
CA ASP A 32 -1.08 0.74 -3.63
C ASP A 32 0.10 0.67 -2.67
N GLU A 33 -0.02 1.33 -1.51
CA GLU A 33 1.01 1.36 -0.47
C GLU A 33 1.27 -0.05 0.12
N LEU A 34 0.20 -0.83 0.35
CA LEU A 34 0.33 -2.22 0.81
C LEU A 34 1.00 -3.13 -0.22
N CYS A 35 0.67 -2.99 -1.50
CA CYS A 35 1.34 -3.77 -2.54
C CYS A 35 2.82 -3.39 -2.64
N LYS A 36 3.16 -2.11 -2.49
CA LYS A 36 4.55 -1.61 -2.58
C LYS A 36 5.45 -2.09 -1.45
N VAL A 37 4.95 -2.22 -0.22
CA VAL A 37 5.72 -2.84 0.88
C VAL A 37 5.99 -4.33 0.68
N ASP A 38 5.23 -4.96 -0.21
CA ASP A 38 5.33 -6.37 -0.60
C ASP A 38 6.12 -6.57 -1.92
N ASN A 39 6.94 -5.58 -2.32
CA ASN A 39 7.76 -5.58 -3.53
C ASN A 39 6.99 -5.56 -4.87
N PHE A 40 5.73 -5.12 -4.89
CA PHE A 40 4.99 -4.89 -6.13
C PHE A 40 5.16 -3.47 -6.64
N TRP A 41 4.95 -3.27 -7.94
CA TRP A 41 5.06 -1.95 -8.57
C TRP A 41 3.92 -1.03 -8.10
N TYR A 42 2.69 -1.53 -8.15
CA TYR A 42 1.53 -0.80 -7.67
C TYR A 42 0.40 -1.75 -7.29
N GLY A 43 -0.58 -1.19 -6.59
CA GLY A 43 -1.80 -1.88 -6.17
C GLY A 43 -3.06 -1.16 -6.64
N HIS A 44 -4.13 -1.92 -6.85
CA HIS A 44 -5.44 -1.37 -7.14
C HIS A 44 -6.51 -2.11 -6.36
N CYS A 45 -7.34 -1.36 -5.62
CA CYS A 45 -8.52 -1.91 -4.99
C CYS A 45 -9.52 -2.41 -6.04
N THR A 46 -10.02 -3.63 -5.90
CA THR A 46 -10.98 -4.26 -6.82
C THR A 46 -12.37 -4.39 -6.23
N ALA A 47 -12.50 -4.39 -4.91
CA ALA A 47 -13.78 -4.41 -4.21
C ALA A 47 -13.60 -3.89 -2.78
N TRP A 48 -14.67 -3.30 -2.23
CA TRP A 48 -14.81 -2.92 -0.83
C TRP A 48 -16.16 -3.45 -0.32
N ASP A 49 -16.15 -4.27 0.72
CA ASP A 49 -17.38 -4.90 1.26
C ASP A 49 -17.92 -4.21 2.54
N GLY A 50 -17.40 -3.03 2.87
CA GLY A 50 -17.70 -2.33 4.13
C GLY A 50 -16.71 -2.64 5.26
N LYS A 51 -15.94 -3.72 5.15
CA LYS A 51 -15.02 -4.20 6.18
C LYS A 51 -13.62 -4.49 5.66
N ASN A 52 -13.53 -5.04 4.47
CA ASN A 52 -12.31 -5.44 3.79
C ASN A 52 -12.28 -4.82 2.40
N PHE A 53 -11.10 -4.36 2.02
CA PHE A 53 -10.78 -4.12 0.62
C PHE A 53 -10.10 -5.36 0.04
N SER A 54 -10.41 -5.66 -1.22
CA SER A 54 -9.65 -6.61 -2.02
C SER A 54 -8.65 -5.84 -2.87
N CYS A 55 -7.36 -6.16 -2.78
CA CYS A 55 -6.33 -5.56 -3.64
C CYS A 55 -5.86 -6.52 -4.72
N LYS A 56 -5.65 -5.97 -5.91
CA LYS A 56 -4.82 -6.57 -6.95
C LYS A 56 -3.48 -5.85 -6.99
N CYS A 57 -2.40 -6.58 -6.70
CA CYS A 57 -1.04 -6.08 -6.84
C CYS A 57 -0.48 -6.45 -8.22
N PHE A 58 0.31 -5.55 -8.79
CA PHE A 58 0.92 -5.71 -10.11
C PHE A 58 2.43 -5.73 -9.97
N GLU A 59 3.06 -6.75 -10.54
CA GLU A 59 4.50 -6.96 -10.45
C GLU A 59 5.26 -5.93 -11.28
N TYR A 60 6.53 -5.76 -10.94
CA TYR A 60 7.45 -5.04 -11.81
C TYR A 60 7.61 -5.78 -13.14
N VAL A 61 7.68 -5.02 -14.22
CA VAL A 61 7.98 -5.56 -15.56
C VAL A 61 9.48 -5.50 -15.78
N ALA A 62 10.03 -6.58 -16.36
CA ALA A 62 11.44 -6.64 -16.74
C ALA A 62 11.87 -5.38 -17.52
N PRO A 63 13.08 -4.82 -17.25
CA PRO A 63 14.16 -5.40 -16.44
C PRO A 63 14.07 -5.11 -14.94
N LEU A 64 13.02 -4.45 -14.47
CA LEU A 64 12.86 -4.16 -13.04
C LEU A 64 12.37 -5.41 -12.31
N ASP A 65 12.94 -5.64 -11.14
CA ASP A 65 12.59 -6.74 -10.25
C ASP A 65 12.39 -6.16 -8.86
N GLY A 66 11.19 -6.33 -8.29
CA GLY A 66 10.87 -5.86 -6.95
C GLY A 66 11.65 -6.59 -5.85
N SER A 67 12.09 -7.82 -6.09
CA SER A 67 12.78 -8.64 -5.09
C SER A 67 14.05 -7.99 -4.52
N ILE A 68 14.67 -7.08 -5.29
CA ILE A 68 15.85 -6.30 -4.88
C ILE A 68 15.59 -5.36 -3.69
N CYS A 69 14.32 -5.14 -3.34
CA CYS A 69 13.87 -4.36 -2.18
C CYS A 69 13.59 -5.20 -0.93
N THR A 70 13.72 -6.52 -1.01
CA THR A 70 13.60 -7.43 0.15
C THR A 70 14.55 -7.00 1.27
N GLY A 71 14.00 -6.77 2.46
CA GLY A 71 14.76 -6.32 3.64
C GLY A 71 15.09 -4.81 3.67
N LYS A 72 14.78 -4.04 2.63
CA LYS A 72 15.08 -2.59 2.55
C LYS A 72 13.92 -1.69 2.97
N HIS A 73 12.69 -2.20 3.03
CA HIS A 73 11.51 -1.41 3.41
C HIS A 73 11.64 -0.78 4.80
N ALA A 74 12.16 -1.51 5.79
CA ALA A 74 12.33 -0.97 7.15
C ALA A 74 13.26 0.24 7.18
N TYR A 75 14.34 0.22 6.38
CA TYR A 75 15.25 1.37 6.24
C TYR A 75 14.55 2.58 5.62
N CYS A 76 13.85 2.39 4.51
CA CYS A 76 13.11 3.47 3.85
C CYS A 76 12.00 4.03 4.74
N SER A 77 11.31 3.16 5.48
CA SER A 77 10.26 3.54 6.41
C SER A 77 10.78 4.47 7.50
N ARG A 78 11.87 4.08 8.18
CA ARG A 78 12.50 4.91 9.21
C ARG A 78 12.97 6.25 8.65
N LYS A 79 13.61 6.25 7.48
CA LYS A 79 14.09 7.48 6.83
C LYS A 79 12.95 8.47 6.54
N CYS A 80 11.79 7.98 6.12
CA CYS A 80 10.61 8.81 5.88
C CYS A 80 9.97 9.32 7.18
N GLN A 81 9.96 8.49 8.23
CA GLN A 81 9.48 8.89 9.55
C GLN A 81 10.30 10.01 10.17
N GLU A 82 11.62 10.03 9.96
CA GLU A 82 12.50 11.14 10.38
C GLU A 82 12.12 12.48 9.72
N THR A 83 11.45 12.44 8.57
CA THR A 83 10.96 13.63 7.84
C THR A 83 9.49 13.96 8.11
N GLY A 84 8.83 13.22 9.01
CA GLY A 84 7.44 13.47 9.41
C GLY A 84 6.36 12.73 8.60
N SER A 85 6.74 11.80 7.72
CA SER A 85 5.79 10.91 7.03
C SER A 85 5.46 9.68 7.91
N GLU A 86 4.31 9.05 7.68
CA GLU A 86 3.91 7.80 8.37
C GLU A 86 4.87 6.62 8.10
N GLY A 87 5.60 6.67 6.99
CA GLY A 87 6.54 5.63 6.60
C GLY A 87 6.94 5.74 5.13
N GLY A 88 7.52 4.67 4.61
CA GLY A 88 8.01 4.64 3.24
C GLY A 88 8.39 3.24 2.79
N PHE A 89 8.69 3.11 1.51
CA PHE A 89 8.96 1.84 0.85
C PHE A 89 10.18 1.96 -0.07
N CYS A 90 10.83 0.82 -0.30
CA CYS A 90 11.87 0.69 -1.28
C CYS A 90 11.25 0.47 -2.67
N TYR A 91 11.84 1.03 -3.73
CA TYR A 91 11.46 0.74 -5.11
C TYR A 91 12.68 0.60 -6.03
N PRO A 92 12.64 -0.29 -7.04
CA PRO A 92 13.61 -0.35 -8.12
C PRO A 92 13.61 0.93 -8.96
N GLN A 93 14.79 1.50 -9.21
CA GLN A 93 14.92 2.68 -10.05
C GLN A 93 15.02 2.31 -11.53
N ARG A 94 14.29 3.06 -12.36
CA ARG A 94 14.32 2.91 -13.82
C ARG A 94 15.48 3.72 -14.39
N ASP A 95 16.66 3.13 -14.35
CA ASP A 95 17.87 3.79 -14.85
C ASP A 95 17.87 3.90 -16.38
N ARG A 96 18.34 5.04 -16.90
CA ARG A 96 18.65 5.25 -18.33
C ARG A 96 20.02 4.67 -18.74
N GLY A 97 20.69 3.93 -17.84
CA GLY A 97 22.07 3.46 -17.99
C GLY A 97 22.26 1.96 -17.74
N MET A 98 23.51 1.49 -17.80
CA MET A 98 23.87 0.07 -17.75
C MET A 98 23.77 -0.58 -16.35
N GLU A 99 23.54 0.20 -15.29
CA GLU A 99 23.38 -0.31 -13.92
C GLU A 99 21.95 -0.83 -13.70
N ARG A 100 21.80 -2.15 -13.60
CA ARG A 100 20.47 -2.82 -13.65
C ARG A 100 19.80 -3.06 -12.28
N ARG A 101 20.29 -2.49 -11.17
CA ARG A 101 19.85 -2.92 -9.81
C ARG A 101 19.82 -1.84 -8.73
N ARG A 102 19.66 -0.56 -9.09
CA ARG A 102 19.53 0.50 -8.06
C ARG A 102 18.16 0.51 -7.42
N THR A 103 18.13 0.85 -6.14
CA THR A 103 16.92 1.00 -5.34
C THR A 103 16.85 2.38 -4.72
N GLY A 104 15.67 3.00 -4.78
CA GLY A 104 15.34 4.24 -4.08
C GLY A 104 14.42 3.99 -2.89
N CYS A 105 14.24 5.01 -2.06
CA CYS A 105 13.19 5.08 -1.04
C CYS A 105 12.20 6.16 -1.44
N ASP A 106 10.92 5.88 -1.30
CA ASP A 106 9.84 6.86 -1.44
C ASP A 106 8.97 6.83 -0.19
N CYS A 107 8.44 7.97 0.20
CA CYS A 107 7.61 8.09 1.40
C CYS A 107 6.14 7.85 1.04
N PHE A 108 5.39 7.27 1.97
CA PHE A 108 3.94 7.18 1.78
C PHE A 108 3.39 8.59 1.67
N LYS A 109 2.47 8.77 0.72
CA LYS A 109 1.76 10.03 0.61
C LYS A 109 0.84 10.10 1.81
N ASP A 110 0.64 11.28 2.37
CA ASP A 110 -0.27 11.46 3.51
C ASP A 110 -1.68 11.05 3.12
N VAL A 111 -1.99 9.79 3.35
CA VAL A 111 -3.36 9.34 3.36
C VAL A 111 -3.89 9.82 4.70
N ILE A 112 -4.98 10.58 4.67
CA ILE A 112 -5.78 10.89 5.86
C ILE A 112 -6.48 9.59 6.35
N LEU A 113 -5.79 8.45 6.38
CA LEU A 113 -6.26 7.19 6.95
C LEU A 113 -6.30 7.27 8.49
N ILE A 114 -5.69 8.30 9.09
CA ILE A 114 -5.58 8.49 10.55
C ILE A 114 -6.46 9.66 11.08
N LYS A 115 -7.43 10.18 10.32
CA LYS A 115 -8.47 11.09 10.90
C LYS A 115 -9.93 10.69 10.71
N ARG A 116 -10.22 9.54 10.08
CA ARG A 116 -11.55 8.90 10.19
C ARG A 116 -11.71 7.92 11.35
N ARG A 117 -10.69 7.85 12.22
CA ARG A 117 -10.69 7.08 13.48
C ARG A 117 -10.75 7.94 14.74
N GLN A 118 -10.90 9.26 14.62
CA GLN A 118 -10.93 10.16 15.79
C GLN A 118 -12.12 11.11 15.87
N TYR A 119 -12.90 11.32 14.81
CA TYR A 119 -14.08 12.16 14.91
C TYR A 119 -15.25 11.58 14.12
N VAL A 120 -16.29 11.28 14.90
CA VAL A 120 -17.66 10.86 14.58
C VAL A 120 -17.86 9.39 14.28
#